data_AF-A0A8W8JBT3-F1
#
_entry.id   AF-A0A8W8JBT3-F1
#
_cell.length_a   1.000
_cell.length_b   1.000
_cell.length_c   1.000
_cell.angle_alpha   90.00
_cell.angle_beta   90.00
_cell.angle_gamma   90.00
#
_symmetry.space_group_name_H-M   'P 1'
#
loop_
_entity.id
_entity.type
_entity.pdbx_description
1 polymer ?
#
loop_
_entity_poly.entity_id
_entity_poly.type
_entity_poly.pdbx_seq_one_letter_code
_entity_poly.pdbx_strand_id
1 'polypeptide(L)'
;MELEGLKRGLKHLEDAGLHIENIVTDRHGMIKKYMREDHQDKNHFFDVWHVAKGISKKLETASKKRDCGNIRPWIKSSVNHCYWVAASCGGDSELNVQKWSSLVQHVSNTHEHCEHELLNEESLWLKEGIFFGSRAHKLFREVVESRYLT
;
A
#
# COMPACT_ATOMS: atom_id res chain seq x y z
N MET A 1 1.40 -19.68 -18.48
CA MET A 1 -0.04 -20.02 -18.42
C MET A 1 -0.89 -18.79 -18.11
N GLU A 2 -0.53 -17.98 -17.12
CA GLU A 2 -1.31 -16.79 -16.71
C GLU A 2 -1.57 -15.79 -17.84
N LEU A 3 -0.55 -15.43 -18.62
CA LEU A 3 -0.74 -14.50 -19.75
C LEU A 3 -1.74 -15.03 -20.79
N GLU A 4 -1.65 -16.31 -21.14
CA GLU A 4 -2.58 -16.92 -22.09
C GLU A 4 -4.00 -17.03 -21.51
N GLY A 5 -4.12 -17.25 -20.20
CA GLY A 5 -5.41 -17.16 -19.50
C GLY A 5 -6.01 -15.76 -19.59
N LEU A 6 -5.21 -14.72 -19.33
CA LEU A 6 -5.64 -13.33 -19.44
C LEU A 6 -6.10 -13.00 -20.87
N LYS A 7 -5.30 -13.32 -21.89
CA LYS A 7 -5.64 -13.08 -23.31
C LYS A 7 -6.98 -13.71 -23.69
N ARG A 8 -7.19 -14.98 -23.30
CA ARG A 8 -8.44 -15.70 -23.57
C ARG A 8 -9.62 -15.08 -22.83
N GLY A 9 -9.42 -14.67 -21.57
CA GLY A 9 -10.44 -14.00 -20.77
C GLY A 9 -10.86 -12.65 -21.36
N LEU A 10 -9.90 -11.80 -21.72
CA LEU A 10 -10.16 -10.51 -22.38
C LEU A 10 -10.94 -10.71 -23.68
N LYS A 11 -10.44 -11.59 -24.54
CA LYS A 11 -11.11 -11.91 -25.81
C LYS A 11 -12.54 -12.40 -25.59
N HIS A 12 -12.77 -13.28 -24.63
CA HIS A 12 -14.10 -13.81 -24.36
C HIS A 12 -15.10 -12.72 -23.94
N LEU A 13 -14.66 -11.76 -23.13
CA LEU A 13 -15.49 -10.63 -22.69
C LEU A 13 -15.75 -9.64 -23.85
N GLU A 14 -14.72 -9.34 -24.64
CA GLU A 14 -14.83 -8.45 -25.80
C GLU A 14 -15.71 -9.06 -26.90
N ASP A 15 -15.59 -10.37 -27.18
CA ASP A 15 -16.44 -11.11 -28.11
C ASP A 15 -17.92 -11.11 -27.65
N ALA A 16 -18.17 -10.97 -26.34
CA ALA A 16 -19.51 -10.80 -25.76
C ALA A 16 -20.02 -9.33 -25.80
N GLY A 17 -19.24 -8.41 -26.39
CA GLY A 17 -19.59 -7.00 -26.50
C GLY A 17 -19.34 -6.17 -25.24
N LEU A 18 -18.60 -6.70 -24.26
CA LEU A 18 -18.26 -5.97 -23.03
C LEU A 18 -17.03 -5.09 -23.26
N HIS A 19 -17.16 -3.80 -22.93
CA HIS A 19 -16.03 -2.89 -22.91
C HIS A 19 -15.35 -2.93 -21.54
N ILE A 20 -14.06 -3.31 -21.53
CA ILE A 20 -13.25 -3.39 -20.31
C ILE A 20 -12.44 -2.10 -20.18
N GLU A 21 -12.84 -1.24 -19.24
CA GLU A 21 -12.12 0.00 -18.96
C GLU A 21 -10.95 -0.22 -17.99
N ASN A 22 -11.17 -1.01 -16.94
CA ASN A 22 -10.23 -1.19 -15.84
C ASN A 22 -9.90 -2.67 -15.63
N ILE A 23 -8.63 -2.98 -15.41
CA ILE A 23 -8.18 -4.33 -15.08
C ILE A 23 -7.16 -4.32 -13.95
N VAL A 24 -7.35 -5.23 -12.99
CA VAL A 24 -6.46 -5.43 -11.85
C VAL A 24 -5.80 -6.80 -11.99
N THR A 25 -4.47 -6.85 -11.91
CA THR A 25 -3.73 -8.12 -11.97
C THR A 25 -2.65 -8.20 -10.91
N ASP A 26 -2.06 -9.38 -10.76
CA ASP A 26 -0.79 -9.51 -10.03
C ASP A 26 0.36 -8.82 -10.77
N ARG A 27 1.48 -8.62 -10.06
CA ARG A 27 2.73 -8.06 -10.59
C ARG A 27 3.53 -9.06 -11.44
N HIS A 28 2.86 -9.80 -12.31
CA HIS A 28 3.50 -10.74 -13.23
C HIS A 28 4.13 -10.00 -14.41
N GLY A 29 5.44 -10.14 -14.61
CA GLY A 29 6.21 -9.34 -15.57
C GLY A 29 5.71 -9.40 -17.02
N MET A 30 5.28 -10.58 -17.48
CA MET A 30 4.73 -10.73 -18.84
C MET A 30 3.35 -10.08 -19.00
N ILE A 31 2.50 -10.10 -17.97
CA ILE A 31 1.18 -9.45 -18.00
C ILE A 31 1.36 -7.93 -17.99
N LYS A 32 2.25 -7.41 -17.13
CA LYS A 32 2.62 -5.99 -17.12
C LYS A 32 3.13 -5.53 -18.50
N LYS A 33 3.97 -6.34 -19.16
CA LYS A 33 4.45 -6.04 -20.51
C LYS A 33 3.31 -6.02 -21.53
N TYR A 34 2.49 -7.06 -21.54
CA TYR A 34 1.35 -7.21 -22.43
C TYR A 34 0.33 -6.07 -22.29
N MET A 35 -0.06 -5.73 -21.06
CA MET A 35 -0.99 -4.61 -20.83
C MET A 35 -0.43 -3.28 -21.33
N ARG A 36 0.86 -3.02 -21.09
CA ARG A 36 1.52 -1.78 -21.53
C ARG A 36 1.67 -1.69 -23.06
N GLU A 37 1.92 -2.81 -23.73
CA GLU A 37 2.22 -2.81 -25.17
C GLU A 37 0.96 -3.01 -26.02
N ASP A 38 0.04 -3.86 -25.60
CA ASP A 38 -1.12 -4.31 -26.40
C ASP A 38 -2.47 -3.73 -25.95
N HIS A 39 -2.58 -3.17 -24.74
CA HIS A 39 -3.85 -2.69 -24.15
C HIS A 39 -3.71 -1.31 -23.49
N GLN A 40 -3.10 -0.37 -24.21
CA GLN A 40 -2.90 1.02 -23.75
C GLN A 40 -4.22 1.81 -23.60
N ASP A 41 -5.29 1.30 -24.20
CA ASP A 41 -6.66 1.81 -24.07
C ASP A 41 -7.31 1.48 -22.72
N LYS A 42 -6.71 0.59 -21.92
CA LYS A 42 -7.25 0.10 -20.65
C LYS A 42 -6.42 0.60 -19.48
N ASN A 43 -7.08 0.94 -18.38
CA ASN A 43 -6.40 1.26 -17.13
C ASN A 43 -5.95 -0.03 -16.45
N HIS A 44 -4.63 -0.24 -16.36
CA HIS A 44 -4.04 -1.41 -15.72
C HIS A 44 -3.55 -1.08 -14.30
N PHE A 45 -4.14 -1.73 -13.31
CA PHE A 45 -3.77 -1.64 -11.90
C PHE A 45 -3.19 -2.95 -11.36
N PHE A 46 -2.53 -2.86 -10.22
CA PHE A 46 -2.05 -4.02 -9.49
C PHE A 46 -2.89 -4.30 -8.26
N ASP A 47 -3.05 -5.58 -7.91
CA ASP A 47 -3.75 -5.98 -6.70
C ASP A 47 -3.03 -5.45 -5.44
N VAL A 48 -3.71 -4.53 -4.74
CA VAL A 48 -3.26 -3.91 -3.50
C VAL A 48 -3.15 -4.91 -2.35
N TRP A 49 -3.89 -6.02 -2.39
CA TRP A 49 -3.84 -7.04 -1.34
C TRP A 49 -2.42 -7.58 -1.16
N HIS A 50 -1.68 -7.79 -2.25
CA HIS A 50 -0.29 -8.22 -2.20
C HIS A 50 0.62 -7.20 -1.48
N VAL A 51 0.36 -5.90 -1.65
CA VAL A 51 1.06 -4.81 -0.96
C VAL A 51 0.73 -4.83 0.52
N ALA A 52 -0.56 -4.81 0.86
CA ALA A 52 -1.07 -4.82 2.23
C ALA A 52 -0.58 -6.04 3.04
N LYS A 53 -0.60 -7.22 2.42
CA LYS A 53 -0.06 -8.46 3.00
C LYS A 53 1.45 -8.36 3.26
N GLY A 54 2.19 -7.75 2.34
CA GLY A 54 3.63 -7.51 2.49
C GLY A 54 3.93 -6.57 3.67
N ILE A 55 3.19 -5.46 3.77
CA ILE A 55 3.28 -4.50 4.88
C ILE A 55 3.00 -5.20 6.22
N SER A 56 1.88 -5.91 6.31
CA SER A 56 1.49 -6.63 7.53
C SER A 56 2.57 -7.59 8.00
N LYS A 57 3.14 -8.41 7.09
CA LYS A 57 4.24 -9.33 7.43
C LYS A 57 5.50 -8.62 7.91
N LYS A 58 5.88 -7.52 7.27
CA LYS A 58 7.07 -6.73 7.63
C LYS A 58 6.90 -6.09 9.01
N LEU A 59 5.73 -5.51 9.29
CA LEU A 59 5.42 -4.91 10.59
C LEU A 59 5.32 -5.97 11.70
N GLU A 60 4.71 -7.13 11.45
CA GLU A 60 4.71 -8.27 12.38
C GLU A 60 6.13 -8.75 12.73
N THR A 61 7.03 -8.73 11.73
CA THR A 61 8.44 -9.08 11.95
C THR A 61 9.14 -8.00 12.78
N ALA A 62 8.86 -6.73 12.51
CA ALA A 62 9.41 -5.61 13.27
C ALA A 62 8.92 -5.60 14.73
N SER A 63 7.65 -5.89 14.98
CA SER A 63 7.06 -5.88 16.33
C SER A 63 7.62 -6.96 17.26
N LYS A 64 8.18 -8.04 16.70
CA LYS A 64 8.82 -9.13 17.46
C LYS A 64 10.25 -8.79 17.90
N LYS A 65 10.84 -7.70 17.41
CA LYS A 65 12.18 -7.25 17.86
C LYS A 65 12.08 -6.69 19.29
N ARG A 66 13.18 -6.85 20.06
CA ARG A 66 13.28 -6.32 21.43
C ARG A 66 12.88 -4.83 21.49
N ASP A 67 12.04 -4.47 22.46
CA ASP A 67 11.56 -3.10 22.68
C ASP A 67 10.72 -2.51 21.51
N CYS A 68 10.10 -3.35 20.67
CA CYS A 68 9.31 -2.92 19.50
C CYS A 68 7.85 -3.41 19.51
N GLY A 69 7.37 -3.95 20.64
CA GLY A 69 6.01 -4.50 20.76
C GLY A 69 4.89 -3.47 20.49
N ASN A 70 5.17 -2.19 20.68
CA ASN A 70 4.28 -1.07 20.38
C ASN A 70 4.03 -0.83 18.88
N ILE A 71 4.72 -1.53 17.97
CA ILE A 71 4.35 -1.55 16.53
C ILE A 71 3.04 -2.31 16.30
N ARG A 72 2.79 -3.36 17.09
CA ARG A 72 1.70 -4.32 16.83
C ARG A 72 0.29 -3.68 16.77
N PRO A 73 -0.07 -2.72 17.65
CA PRO A 73 -1.35 -2.01 17.55
C PRO A 73 -1.57 -1.27 16.23
N TRP A 74 -0.49 -0.83 15.57
CA TRP A 74 -0.55 -0.06 14.32
C TRP A 74 -0.71 -0.92 13.06
N ILE A 75 -0.56 -2.24 13.15
CA ILE A 75 -0.55 -3.10 11.95
C ILE A 75 -1.88 -3.03 11.19
N LYS A 76 -3.01 -3.07 11.93
CA LYS A 76 -4.34 -3.01 11.32
C LYS A 76 -4.59 -1.66 10.66
N SER A 77 -4.24 -0.56 11.33
CA SER A 77 -4.40 0.78 10.77
C SER A 77 -3.48 1.01 9.57
N SER A 78 -2.23 0.53 9.58
CA SER A 78 -1.33 0.57 8.42
C SER A 78 -1.89 -0.18 7.20
N VAL A 79 -2.50 -1.34 7.42
CA VAL A 79 -3.14 -2.12 6.35
C VAL A 79 -4.34 -1.37 5.79
N ASN A 80 -5.21 -0.84 6.65
CA ASN A 80 -6.36 -0.05 6.23
C ASN A 80 -5.94 1.21 5.48
N HIS A 81 -4.89 1.89 5.95
CA HIS A 81 -4.30 3.05 5.29
C HIS A 81 -3.83 2.71 3.88
N CYS A 82 -3.16 1.57 3.69
CA CYS A 82 -2.74 1.10 2.37
C CYS A 82 -3.92 0.95 1.38
N TYR A 83 -5.05 0.40 1.83
CA TYR A 83 -6.25 0.33 0.98
C TYR A 83 -6.85 1.70 0.71
N TRP A 84 -6.92 2.57 1.72
CA TRP A 84 -7.45 3.92 1.56
C TRP A 84 -6.61 4.77 0.60
N VAL A 85 -5.27 4.67 0.66
CA VAL A 85 -4.36 5.29 -0.31
C VAL A 85 -4.69 4.81 -1.72
N ALA A 86 -4.72 3.49 -1.95
CA ALA A 86 -5.01 2.93 -3.27
C ALA A 86 -6.38 3.37 -3.82
N ALA A 87 -7.39 3.49 -2.96
CA ALA A 87 -8.74 3.90 -3.35
C ALA A 87 -8.89 5.42 -3.57
N SER A 88 -8.10 6.25 -2.89
CA SER A 88 -8.29 7.72 -2.86
C SER A 88 -7.34 8.51 -3.77
N CYS A 89 -6.38 7.86 -4.42
CA CYS A 89 -5.39 8.54 -5.27
C CYS A 89 -5.75 8.60 -6.75
N GLY A 90 -6.81 7.90 -7.21
CA GLY A 90 -7.25 7.98 -8.61
C GLY A 90 -6.17 7.62 -9.66
N GLY A 91 -5.18 6.80 -9.29
CA GLY A 91 -4.05 6.45 -10.17
C GLY A 91 -2.87 7.42 -10.14
N ASP A 92 -2.93 8.52 -9.38
CA ASP A 92 -1.80 9.45 -9.19
C ASP A 92 -0.71 8.81 -8.34
N SER A 93 0.43 8.49 -8.96
CA SER A 93 1.57 7.86 -8.30
C SER A 93 2.23 8.75 -7.25
N GLU A 94 2.27 10.07 -7.47
CA GLU A 94 2.88 11.02 -6.53
C GLU A 94 2.00 11.17 -5.29
N LEU A 95 0.68 11.33 -5.48
CA LEU A 95 -0.27 11.38 -4.37
C LEU A 95 -0.29 10.08 -3.57
N ASN A 96 -0.14 8.92 -4.24
CA ASN A 96 0.02 7.63 -3.57
C ASN A 96 1.22 7.62 -2.61
N VAL A 97 2.38 8.07 -3.07
CA VAL A 97 3.61 8.12 -2.26
C VAL A 97 3.45 9.09 -1.11
N GLN A 98 2.85 10.27 -1.34
CA GLN A 98 2.62 11.27 -0.31
C GLN A 98 1.68 10.76 0.79
N LYS A 99 0.50 10.25 0.41
CA LYS A 99 -0.47 9.70 1.36
C LYS A 99 0.07 8.47 2.09
N TRP A 100 0.84 7.60 1.44
CA TRP A 100 1.45 6.46 2.11
C TRP A 100 2.52 6.90 3.13
N SER A 101 3.38 7.86 2.75
CA SER A 101 4.48 8.32 3.59
C SER A 101 4.02 9.10 4.83
N SER A 102 2.85 9.75 4.76
CA SER A 102 2.27 10.45 5.92
C SER A 102 1.96 9.53 7.10
N LEU A 103 1.83 8.21 6.87
CA LEU A 103 1.61 7.22 7.92
C LEU A 103 2.72 7.25 8.99
N VAL A 104 3.96 7.58 8.62
CA VAL A 104 5.08 7.69 9.59
C VAL A 104 4.82 8.81 10.61
N GLN A 105 4.31 9.95 10.14
CA GLN A 105 3.96 11.08 11.01
C GLN A 105 2.71 10.77 11.83
N HIS A 106 1.74 10.08 11.22
CA HIS A 106 0.51 9.69 11.89
C HIS A 106 0.78 8.81 13.12
N VAL A 107 1.66 7.80 13.01
CA VAL A 107 1.98 6.92 14.15
C VAL A 107 2.80 7.60 15.26
N SER A 108 3.38 8.77 15.01
CA SER A 108 4.10 9.58 15.99
C SER A 108 3.27 10.73 16.59
N ASN A 109 1.96 10.79 16.29
CA ASN A 109 1.03 11.85 16.69
C ASN A 109 1.33 13.22 16.03
N THR A 110 1.97 13.20 14.86
CA THR A 110 2.22 14.40 14.06
C THR A 110 1.20 14.46 12.93
N HIS A 111 0.22 15.36 13.05
CA HIS A 111 -0.97 15.40 12.19
C HIS A 111 -1.02 16.63 11.25
N GLU A 112 0.12 17.26 10.95
CA GLU A 112 0.18 18.47 10.12
C GLU A 112 -0.40 18.27 8.70
N HIS A 113 -0.44 17.02 8.21
CA HIS A 113 -0.88 16.66 6.85
C HIS A 113 -1.82 15.44 6.79
N CYS A 114 -2.74 15.32 7.75
CA CYS A 114 -3.66 14.18 7.85
C CYS A 114 -5.08 14.47 7.35
N GLU A 115 -5.62 13.58 6.51
CA GLU A 115 -7.03 13.61 6.03
C GLU A 115 -7.94 12.74 6.92
N HIS A 116 -8.17 13.15 8.18
CA HIS A 116 -9.13 12.49 9.07
C HIS A 116 -9.67 13.43 10.17
N GLU A 117 -10.79 13.05 10.79
CA GLU A 117 -11.36 13.74 11.95
C GLU A 117 -10.48 13.60 13.21
N LEU A 118 -10.75 14.39 14.25
CA LEU A 118 -10.01 14.33 15.51
C LEU A 118 -10.02 12.92 16.09
N LEU A 119 -8.84 12.34 16.30
CA LEU A 119 -8.70 11.06 16.98
C LEU A 119 -8.83 11.30 18.49
N ASN A 120 -9.95 10.86 19.06
CA ASN A 120 -10.01 10.59 20.50
C ASN A 120 -9.22 9.30 20.73
N GLU A 121 -8.05 9.34 21.38
CA GLU A 121 -7.58 8.27 22.30
C GLU A 121 -6.09 8.41 22.71
N GLU A 122 -5.83 7.90 23.92
CA GLU A 122 -4.52 7.52 24.46
C GLU A 122 -3.87 6.40 23.62
N SER A 123 -3.49 6.70 22.38
CA SER A 123 -2.80 5.73 21.54
C SER A 123 -1.36 5.49 22.03
N LEU A 124 -0.84 4.27 21.84
CA LEU A 124 0.56 3.92 22.06
C LEU A 124 1.42 4.50 20.92
N TRP A 125 1.50 5.83 20.86
CA TRP A 125 2.25 6.56 19.86
C TRP A 125 3.69 6.06 19.79
N LEU A 126 4.16 5.83 18.57
CA LEU A 126 5.56 5.54 18.30
C LEU A 126 6.35 6.83 18.44
N LYS A 127 6.65 7.22 19.69
CA LYS A 127 7.34 8.47 19.99
C LYS A 127 8.60 8.61 19.15
N GLU A 128 8.69 9.73 18.46
CA GLU A 128 9.91 10.23 17.88
C GLU A 128 10.77 10.74 19.05
N GLY A 129 11.48 9.82 19.72
CA GLY A 129 12.29 10.17 20.89
C GLY A 129 13.23 11.34 20.61
N ILE A 130 13.41 12.20 21.62
CA ILE A 130 14.01 13.55 21.58
C ILE A 130 15.40 13.60 20.90
N PHE A 131 16.12 12.49 20.82
CA PHE A 131 17.44 12.45 20.19
C PHE A 131 17.57 11.52 18.97
N PHE A 132 16.68 10.52 18.79
CA PHE A 132 16.91 9.48 17.78
C PHE A 132 15.67 8.69 17.32
N GLY A 133 14.44 9.07 17.69
CA GLY A 133 13.28 8.20 17.46
C GLY A 133 13.33 6.92 18.30
N SER A 134 12.18 6.39 18.74
CA SER A 134 12.17 5.05 19.32
C SER A 134 12.66 4.02 18.29
N ARG A 135 13.29 2.92 18.74
CA ARG A 135 13.68 1.82 17.84
C ARG A 135 12.48 1.31 17.03
N ALA A 136 11.31 1.28 17.67
CA ALA A 136 10.04 0.95 17.05
C ALA A 136 9.67 1.91 15.90
N HIS A 137 9.77 3.23 16.13
CA HIS A 137 9.50 4.24 15.12
C HIS A 137 10.43 4.10 13.91
N LYS A 138 11.74 3.89 14.13
CA LYS A 138 12.72 3.66 13.06
C LYS A 138 12.38 2.44 12.20
N LEU A 139 12.08 1.31 12.83
CA LEU A 139 11.71 0.09 12.13
C LEU A 139 10.38 0.22 11.39
N PHE A 140 9.42 0.94 11.96
CA PHE A 140 8.16 1.24 11.30
C PHE A 140 8.39 2.09 10.05
N ARG A 141 9.18 3.17 10.17
CA ARG A 141 9.60 4.03 9.06
C ARG A 141 10.31 3.25 7.96
N GLU A 142 11.26 2.37 8.29
CA GLU A 142 11.94 1.50 7.32
C GLU A 142 10.98 0.62 6.52
N VAL A 143 9.87 0.17 7.14
CA VAL A 143 8.84 -0.60 6.44
C VAL A 143 8.04 0.29 5.50
N VAL A 144 7.62 1.48 5.95
CA VAL A 144 6.82 2.44 5.16
C VAL A 144 7.62 2.98 3.98
N GLU A 145 8.83 3.47 4.21
CA GLU A 145 9.73 4.07 3.21
C GLU A 145 10.50 3.02 2.38
N SER A 146 10.14 1.74 2.51
CA SER A 146 10.76 0.66 1.76
C SER A 146 10.54 0.85 0.25
N ARG A 147 11.62 0.77 -0.55
CA ARG A 147 11.62 0.83 -2.04
C ARG A 147 10.68 -0.15 -2.76
N TYR A 148 10.02 -1.05 -2.03
CA TYR A 148 9.02 -1.96 -2.56
C TYR A 148 7.59 -1.39 -2.52
N LEU A 149 7.41 -0.26 -1.82
CA LEU A 149 6.13 0.44 -1.59
C LEU A 149 6.10 1.84 -2.23
N THR A 150 7.28 2.42 -2.52
CA THR A 150 7.50 3.63 -3.33
C THR A 150 8.02 3.24 -4.70
#